data_AF-A0A3D4GY74-F1
#
_entry.id   AF-A0A3D4GY74-F1
#
_cell.length_a   1.000
_cell.length_b   1.000
_cell.length_c   1.000
_cell.angle_alpha   90.00
_cell.angle_beta   90.00
_cell.angle_gamma   90.00
#
_symmetry.space_group_name_H-M   'P 1'
#
loop_
_entity.id
_entity.type
_entity.pdbx_description
1 polymer ?
#
loop_
_entity_poly.entity_id
_entity_poly.type
_entity_poly.pdbx_seq_one_letter_code
_entity_poly.pdbx_strand_id
1 'polypeptide(L)'
;MVEKTSHETYEDSIHGQTPVSTLARKYIRRQYRKILKFGQQFTASMPASDLHELRIMCKKLRYLLEFFATIFPRNEMKQVVKQLKGLQDCLGKFNDLSVQQNQLGVYLEEMKENVSLEIGTSIGGLVTALYSTQESCKADCLAAFDKFRNPATMQCFRGYCERLT
;
A
#
# COMPACT_ATOMS: atom_id res chain seq x y z
N MET A 1 -31.40 4.51 -54.35
CA MET A 1 -30.86 3.14 -54.35
C MET A 1 -29.41 3.25 -53.90
N VAL A 2 -28.95 2.34 -53.04
CA VAL A 2 -27.69 2.36 -52.26
C VAL A 2 -27.77 3.26 -51.02
N GLU A 3 -27.59 2.83 -49.78
CA GLU A 3 -27.63 1.52 -49.12
C GLU A 3 -27.76 1.85 -47.62
N LYS A 4 -28.61 1.12 -46.91
CA LYS A 4 -28.77 1.25 -45.45
C LYS A 4 -27.51 0.67 -44.79
N THR A 5 -26.63 1.52 -44.28
CA THR A 5 -25.63 1.08 -43.30
C THR A 5 -26.32 0.88 -41.97
N SER A 6 -26.47 -0.41 -41.65
CA SER A 6 -26.92 -0.97 -40.39
C SER A 6 -26.34 -0.21 -39.20
N HIS A 7 -27.23 0.44 -38.44
CA HIS A 7 -26.94 0.77 -37.06
C HIS A 7 -26.76 -0.55 -36.30
N GLU A 8 -25.51 -1.02 -36.19
CA GLU A 8 -25.13 -1.97 -35.15
C GLU A 8 -25.44 -1.31 -33.81
N THR A 9 -26.53 -1.75 -33.22
CA THR A 9 -26.89 -1.50 -31.83
C THR A 9 -25.72 -1.96 -30.98
N TYR A 10 -24.93 -1.00 -30.47
CA TYR A 10 -24.05 -1.23 -29.34
C TYR A 10 -24.92 -1.87 -28.24
N GLU A 11 -24.78 -3.17 -28.04
CA GLU A 11 -25.36 -3.85 -26.89
C GLU A 11 -24.91 -3.07 -25.66
N ASP A 12 -25.90 -2.53 -24.95
CA ASP A 12 -25.75 -1.86 -23.67
C ASP A 12 -24.78 -2.64 -22.80
N SER A 13 -23.53 -2.16 -22.68
CA SER A 13 -22.62 -2.77 -21.74
C SER A 13 -23.23 -2.57 -20.36
N ILE A 14 -23.63 -3.68 -19.72
CA ILE A 14 -24.30 -3.73 -18.41
C ILE A 14 -23.45 -3.03 -17.31
N HIS A 15 -22.21 -2.67 -17.62
CA HIS A 15 -21.25 -2.01 -16.74
C HIS A 15 -21.18 -0.48 -16.90
N GLY A 16 -21.82 0.13 -17.91
CA GLY A 16 -21.78 1.58 -18.16
C GLY A 16 -22.77 2.41 -17.34
N GLN A 17 -23.74 1.79 -16.65
CA GLN A 17 -24.85 2.49 -16.01
C GLN A 17 -24.56 2.96 -14.57
N THR A 18 -23.45 2.51 -13.96
CA THR A 18 -23.12 2.92 -12.58
C THR A 18 -22.30 4.21 -12.60
N PRO A 19 -22.69 5.26 -11.85
CA PRO A 19 -21.87 6.46 -11.71
C PRO A 19 -20.45 6.13 -11.23
N VAL A 20 -19.44 6.72 -11.88
CA VAL A 20 -18.02 6.50 -11.55
C VAL A 20 -17.75 6.79 -10.06
N SER A 21 -18.44 7.76 -9.48
CA SER A 21 -18.37 8.09 -8.05
C SER A 21 -18.79 6.92 -7.15
N THR A 22 -19.88 6.23 -7.50
CA THR A 22 -20.38 5.03 -6.78
C THR A 22 -19.37 3.89 -6.86
N LEU A 23 -18.80 3.67 -8.05
CA LEU A 23 -17.80 2.64 -8.26
C LEU A 23 -16.50 2.93 -7.49
N ALA A 24 -16.03 4.18 -7.55
CA ALA A 24 -14.86 4.66 -6.83
C ALA A 24 -15.02 4.49 -5.31
N ARG A 25 -16.15 4.94 -4.72
CA ARG A 25 -16.45 4.72 -3.29
C ARG A 25 -16.44 3.23 -2.94
N LYS A 26 -17.02 2.36 -3.78
CA LYS A 26 -17.03 0.90 -3.58
C LYS A 26 -15.61 0.32 -3.52
N TYR A 27 -14.75 0.66 -4.49
CA TYR A 27 -13.37 0.14 -4.54
C TYR A 27 -12.49 0.69 -3.42
N ILE A 28 -12.55 2.00 -3.17
CA ILE A 28 -11.85 2.66 -2.06
C ILE A 28 -12.25 1.98 -0.74
N ARG A 29 -13.56 1.79 -0.51
CA ARG A 29 -14.07 1.12 0.69
C ARG A 29 -13.57 -0.30 0.85
N ARG A 30 -13.63 -1.08 -0.23
CA ARG A 30 -13.17 -2.47 -0.23
C ARG A 30 -11.68 -2.54 0.14
N GLN A 31 -10.87 -1.68 -0.47
CA GLN A 31 -9.42 -1.68 -0.24
C GLN A 31 -9.07 -1.24 1.18
N TYR A 32 -9.73 -0.21 1.71
CA TYR A 32 -9.54 0.24 3.10
C TYR A 32 -9.91 -0.84 4.11
N ARG A 33 -11.07 -1.50 3.94
CA ARG A 33 -11.47 -2.63 4.81
C ARG A 33 -10.49 -3.78 4.74
N LYS A 34 -9.94 -4.07 3.56
CA LYS A 34 -8.90 -5.09 3.40
C LYS A 34 -7.68 -4.75 4.26
N ILE A 35 -7.20 -3.49 4.21
CA ILE A 35 -6.08 -3.00 5.04
C ILE A 35 -6.38 -3.14 6.53
N LEU A 36 -7.55 -2.70 6.98
CA LEU A 36 -7.94 -2.80 8.40
C LEU A 36 -8.00 -4.25 8.87
N LYS A 37 -8.62 -5.14 8.09
CA LYS A 37 -8.73 -6.57 8.43
C LYS A 37 -7.36 -7.23 8.48
N PHE A 38 -6.48 -6.93 7.52
CA PHE A 38 -5.13 -7.48 7.50
C PHE A 38 -4.32 -7.00 8.71
N GLY A 39 -4.28 -5.70 8.97
CA GLY A 39 -3.50 -5.16 10.10
C GLY A 39 -4.13 -5.34 11.48
N GLN A 40 -5.30 -5.98 11.61
CA GLN A 40 -5.75 -6.52 12.91
C GLN A 40 -4.81 -7.60 13.43
N GLN A 41 -4.12 -8.31 12.54
CA GLN A 41 -3.14 -9.33 12.88
C GLN A 41 -1.75 -8.73 13.11
N PHE A 42 -1.61 -7.40 12.99
CA PHE A 42 -0.32 -6.72 13.10
C PHE A 42 0.20 -6.81 14.53
N THR A 43 1.24 -7.63 14.70
CA THR A 43 2.04 -7.77 15.93
C THR A 43 3.50 -7.41 15.64
N ALA A 44 4.29 -7.19 16.70
CA ALA A 44 5.74 -6.96 16.56
C ALA A 44 6.48 -8.17 15.94
N SER A 45 5.90 -9.37 16.06
CA SER A 45 6.42 -10.62 15.51
C SER A 45 6.02 -10.88 14.05
N MET A 46 5.32 -9.95 13.40
CA MET A 46 4.85 -10.11 12.03
C MET A 46 6.03 -10.33 11.05
N PRO A 47 5.96 -11.35 10.17
CA PRO A 47 6.96 -11.59 9.14
C PRO A 47 7.13 -10.40 8.19
N ALA A 48 8.34 -10.26 7.63
CA ALA A 48 8.64 -9.21 6.65
C ALA A 48 7.78 -9.29 5.38
N SER A 49 7.37 -10.51 4.98
CA SER A 49 6.45 -10.76 3.86
C SER A 49 5.10 -10.10 4.06
N ASP A 50 4.58 -10.15 5.29
CA ASP A 50 3.24 -9.65 5.61
C ASP A 50 3.23 -8.13 5.64
N LEU A 51 4.32 -7.52 6.15
CA LEU A 51 4.54 -6.08 6.07
C LEU A 51 4.68 -5.61 4.62
N HIS A 52 5.32 -6.40 3.76
CA HIS A 52 5.37 -6.14 2.33
C HIS A 52 3.99 -6.21 1.67
N GLU A 53 3.16 -7.21 2.00
CA GLU A 53 1.79 -7.29 1.49
C GLU A 53 0.94 -6.09 1.95
N LEU A 54 1.03 -5.72 3.24
CA LEU A 54 0.36 -4.53 3.77
C LEU A 54 0.77 -3.27 2.99
N ARG A 55 2.06 -3.12 2.69
CA ARG A 55 2.57 -2.00 1.87
C ARG A 55 1.93 -1.98 0.48
N ILE A 56 1.85 -3.13 -0.20
CA ILE A 56 1.18 -3.23 -1.51
C ILE A 56 -0.28 -2.79 -1.38
N MET A 57 -0.96 -3.21 -0.33
CA MET A 57 -2.36 -2.85 -0.10
C MET A 57 -2.54 -1.34 0.16
N CYS A 58 -1.64 -0.72 0.93
CA CYS A 58 -1.62 0.73 1.14
C CYS A 58 -1.35 1.51 -0.15
N LYS A 59 -0.40 1.05 -1.00
CA LYS A 59 -0.14 1.64 -2.32
C LYS A 59 -1.39 1.59 -3.21
N LYS A 60 -2.07 0.45 -3.26
CA LYS A 60 -3.33 0.31 -4.01
C LYS A 60 -4.39 1.29 -3.54
N LEU A 61 -4.54 1.50 -2.23
CA LEU A 61 -5.47 2.50 -1.71
C LEU A 61 -5.07 3.92 -2.15
N ARG A 62 -3.79 4.26 -2.07
CA ARG A 62 -3.28 5.56 -2.51
C ARG A 62 -3.53 5.80 -3.99
N TYR A 63 -3.27 4.82 -4.85
CA TYR A 63 -3.54 4.93 -6.28
C TYR A 63 -5.02 5.15 -6.57
N LEU A 64 -5.92 4.47 -5.85
CA LEU A 64 -7.36 4.74 -5.97
C LEU A 64 -7.71 6.17 -5.54
N LEU A 65 -7.14 6.66 -4.43
CA LEU A 65 -7.40 8.01 -3.94
C LEU A 65 -6.84 9.10 -4.87
N GLU A 66 -5.66 8.88 -5.46
CA GLU A 66 -5.04 9.79 -6.42
C GLU A 66 -5.80 9.79 -7.74
N PHE A 67 -6.14 8.61 -8.26
CA PHE A 67 -6.87 8.46 -9.53
C PHE A 67 -8.24 9.14 -9.50
N PHE A 68 -8.99 8.97 -8.41
CA PHE A 68 -10.31 9.58 -8.27
C PHE A 68 -10.30 10.94 -7.57
N ALA A 69 -9.14 11.56 -7.34
CA ALA A 69 -9.02 12.81 -6.59
C ALA A 69 -9.83 13.98 -7.20
N THR A 70 -10.10 13.95 -8.50
CA THR A 70 -10.87 14.99 -9.22
C THR A 70 -12.39 14.88 -9.01
N ILE A 71 -12.89 13.71 -8.63
CA ILE A 71 -14.33 13.44 -8.46
C ILE A 71 -14.77 13.71 -7.02
N PHE A 72 -13.82 13.89 -6.10
CA PHE A 72 -14.08 14.04 -4.67
C PHE A 72 -13.56 15.37 -4.13
N PRO A 73 -14.27 16.02 -3.19
CA PRO A 73 -13.78 17.25 -2.58
C PRO A 73 -12.48 16.97 -1.80
N ARG A 74 -11.40 17.71 -2.11
CA ARG A 74 -10.06 17.50 -1.53
C ARG A 74 -10.03 17.54 0.01
N ASN A 75 -10.95 18.30 0.61
CA ASN A 75 -11.00 18.49 2.06
C ASN A 75 -11.47 17.23 2.82
N GLU A 76 -12.32 16.40 2.21
CA GLU A 76 -12.97 15.28 2.89
C GLU A 76 -12.01 14.13 3.21
N MET A 77 -10.95 13.97 2.40
CA MET A 77 -10.01 12.84 2.52
C MET A 77 -8.63 13.26 3.03
N LYS A 78 -8.41 14.54 3.33
CA LYS A 78 -7.10 15.08 3.72
C LYS A 78 -6.51 14.35 4.93
N GLN A 79 -7.33 14.07 5.95
CA GLN A 79 -6.88 13.34 7.14
C GLN A 79 -6.53 11.89 6.81
N VAL A 80 -7.38 11.19 6.06
CA VAL A 80 -7.13 9.80 5.64
C VAL A 80 -5.84 9.69 4.84
N VAL A 81 -5.66 10.58 3.85
CA VAL A 81 -4.45 10.62 3.01
C VAL A 81 -3.21 10.90 3.86
N LYS A 82 -3.29 11.82 4.82
CA LYS A 82 -2.19 12.11 5.75
C LYS A 82 -1.78 10.87 6.56
N GLN A 83 -2.74 10.17 7.16
CA GLN A 83 -2.43 8.97 7.95
C GLN A 83 -1.93 7.82 7.07
N LEU A 84 -2.53 7.64 5.90
CA LEU A 84 -2.10 6.64 4.92
C LEU A 84 -0.66 6.89 4.45
N LYS A 85 -0.28 8.16 4.25
CA LYS A 85 1.09 8.53 3.92
C LYS A 85 2.06 8.16 5.04
N GLY A 86 1.75 8.52 6.29
CA GLY A 86 2.59 8.15 7.43
C GLY A 86 2.81 6.64 7.56
N LEU A 87 1.75 5.84 7.37
CA LEU A 87 1.86 4.39 7.32
C LEU A 87 2.74 3.90 6.15
N GLN A 88 2.58 4.48 4.96
CA GLN A 88 3.41 4.13 3.80
C GLN A 88 4.88 4.47 3.97
N ASP A 89 5.20 5.60 4.61
CA ASP A 89 6.57 6.04 4.82
C ASP A 89 7.31 5.03 5.73
N CYS A 90 6.68 4.59 6.82
CA CYS A 90 7.23 3.55 7.70
C CYS A 90 7.38 2.20 6.99
N LEU A 91 6.34 1.73 6.29
CA LEU A 91 6.39 0.46 5.55
C LEU A 91 7.40 0.51 4.40
N GLY A 92 7.60 1.68 3.79
CA GLY A 92 8.62 1.93 2.77
C GLY A 92 10.02 1.75 3.34
N LYS A 93 10.33 2.43 4.45
CA LYS A 93 11.62 2.30 5.14
C LYS A 93 11.90 0.85 5.54
N PHE A 94 10.93 0.15 6.12
CA PHE A 94 11.06 -1.26 6.47
C PHE A 94 11.42 -2.12 5.24
N ASN A 95 10.69 -1.93 4.14
CA ASN A 95 10.92 -2.67 2.90
C ASN A 95 12.29 -2.38 2.28
N ASP A 96 12.74 -1.12 2.31
CA ASP A 96 14.04 -0.74 1.76
C ASP A 96 15.18 -1.40 2.53
N LEU A 97 15.05 -1.54 3.85
CA LEU A 97 15.99 -2.30 4.68
C LEU A 97 15.97 -3.80 4.34
N SER A 98 14.79 -4.40 4.06
CA SER A 98 14.69 -5.78 3.58
C SER A 98 15.43 -5.97 2.25
N VAL A 99 15.23 -5.05 1.32
CA VAL A 99 15.85 -5.12 -0.01
C VAL A 99 17.36 -4.96 0.10
N GLN A 100 17.86 -4.00 0.89
CA GLN A 100 19.30 -3.80 1.10
C GLN A 100 19.98 -5.05 1.69
N GLN A 101 19.39 -5.68 2.70
CA GLN A 101 19.91 -6.93 3.28
C GLN A 101 19.99 -8.04 2.23
N ASN A 102 18.91 -8.23 1.45
CA ASN A 102 18.88 -9.26 0.40
C ASN A 102 19.92 -8.99 -0.70
N GLN A 103 20.08 -7.74 -1.13
CA GLN A 103 21.05 -7.37 -2.17
C GLN A 103 22.50 -7.61 -1.72
N LEU A 104 22.82 -7.31 -0.46
CA LEU A 104 24.14 -7.61 0.11
C LEU A 104 24.40 -9.12 0.18
N GLY A 105 23.37 -9.92 0.50
CA GLY A 105 23.47 -11.38 0.48
C GLY A 105 23.74 -11.93 -0.93
N VAL A 106 22.99 -11.44 -1.93
CA VAL A 106 23.21 -11.82 -3.34
C VAL A 106 24.62 -11.44 -3.79
N TYR A 107 25.09 -10.24 -3.46
CA TYR A 107 26.44 -9.79 -3.81
C TYR A 107 27.54 -10.68 -3.21
N LEU A 108 27.37 -11.13 -1.96
CA LEU A 108 28.32 -12.07 -1.33
C LEU A 108 28.33 -13.44 -2.02
N GLU A 109 27.17 -13.97 -2.40
CA GLU A 109 27.05 -15.23 -3.13
C GLU A 109 27.71 -15.16 -4.52
N GLU A 110 27.49 -14.05 -5.24
CA GLU A 110 28.09 -13.80 -6.55
C GLU A 110 29.63 -13.71 -6.48
N MET A 111 30.16 -13.21 -5.36
CA MET A 111 31.60 -13.02 -5.17
C MET A 111 32.30 -14.16 -4.42
N LYS A 112 31.61 -15.25 -4.03
CA LYS A 112 32.10 -16.23 -3.04
C LYS A 112 33.54 -16.75 -3.26
N GLU A 113 34.00 -16.82 -4.51
CA GLU A 113 35.35 -17.33 -4.86
C GLU A 113 36.45 -16.25 -4.80
N ASN A 114 36.09 -14.97 -4.70
CA ASN A 114 37.00 -13.83 -4.71
C ASN A 114 36.74 -12.81 -3.57
N VAL A 115 35.85 -13.11 -2.61
CA VAL A 115 35.64 -12.25 -1.43
C VAL A 115 36.84 -12.34 -0.49
N SER A 116 37.51 -11.21 -0.25
CA SER A 116 38.47 -11.11 0.84
C SER A 116 37.78 -11.18 2.20
N LEU A 117 38.47 -11.69 3.23
CA LEU A 117 37.93 -11.75 4.59
C LEU A 117 37.48 -10.37 5.11
N GLU A 118 38.19 -9.31 4.74
CA GLU A 118 37.85 -7.93 5.12
C GLU A 118 36.52 -7.46 4.50
N ILE A 119 36.29 -7.76 3.22
CA ILE A 119 35.04 -7.44 2.54
C ILE A 119 33.88 -8.25 3.14
N GLY A 120 34.08 -9.55 3.35
CA GLY A 120 33.08 -10.45 3.93
C GLY A 120 32.65 -10.00 5.33
N THR A 121 33.60 -9.67 6.20
CA THR A 121 33.31 -9.18 7.56
C THR A 121 32.62 -7.82 7.55
N SER A 122 33.03 -6.90 6.68
CA SER A 122 32.42 -5.58 6.53
C SER A 122 30.94 -5.67 6.09
N ILE A 123 30.65 -6.53 5.11
CA ILE A 123 29.27 -6.76 4.64
C ILE A 123 28.44 -7.45 5.73
N GLY A 124 28.99 -8.45 6.42
CA GLY A 124 28.30 -9.09 7.54
C GLY A 124 27.92 -8.11 8.66
N GLY A 125 28.82 -7.19 9.00
CA GLY A 125 28.56 -6.10 9.94
C GLY A 125 27.45 -5.17 9.46
N LEU A 126 27.45 -4.80 8.17
CA LEU A 126 26.42 -3.96 7.57
C LEU A 126 25.05 -4.65 7.56
N VAL A 127 24.97 -5.93 7.16
CA VAL A 127 23.74 -6.73 7.19
C VAL A 127 23.17 -6.77 8.61
N THR A 128 24.03 -6.99 9.60
CA THR A 128 23.62 -7.00 11.02
C THR A 128 23.04 -5.65 11.45
N ALA A 129 23.69 -4.53 11.11
CA ALA A 129 23.19 -3.19 11.44
C ALA A 129 21.86 -2.86 10.76
N LEU A 130 21.69 -3.27 9.49
CA LEU A 130 20.45 -3.12 8.74
C LEU A 130 19.32 -3.94 9.37
N TYR A 131 19.60 -5.18 9.78
CA TYR A 131 18.62 -6.04 10.45
C TYR A 131 18.14 -5.42 11.78
N SER A 132 19.06 -4.95 12.63
CA SER A 132 18.67 -4.28 13.89
C SER A 132 17.83 -3.02 13.68
N THR A 133 18.16 -2.24 12.64
CA THR A 133 17.38 -1.05 12.26
C THR A 133 15.99 -1.44 11.74
N GLN A 134 15.91 -2.53 10.97
CA GLN A 134 14.66 -3.05 10.43
C GLN A 134 13.71 -3.51 11.54
N GLU A 135 14.21 -4.25 12.53
CA GLU A 135 13.40 -4.68 13.68
C GLU A 135 12.86 -3.48 14.46
N SER A 136 13.67 -2.44 14.66
CA SER A 136 13.23 -1.20 15.31
C SER A 136 12.11 -0.50 14.52
N CYS A 137 12.16 -0.57 13.19
CA CYS A 137 11.15 0.04 12.31
C CYS A 137 9.79 -0.66 12.37
N LYS A 138 9.71 -1.92 12.83
CA LYS A 138 8.41 -2.62 13.00
C LYS A 138 7.51 -1.92 14.01
N ALA A 139 8.09 -1.44 15.11
CA ALA A 139 7.35 -0.69 16.13
C ALA A 139 6.78 0.62 15.56
N ASP A 140 7.55 1.33 14.74
CA ASP A 140 7.08 2.53 14.04
C ASP A 140 5.93 2.22 13.08
N CYS A 141 6.03 1.10 12.34
CA CYS A 141 4.96 0.66 11.43
C CYS A 141 3.67 0.34 12.18
N LEU A 142 3.76 -0.32 13.34
CA LEU A 142 2.62 -0.57 14.24
C LEU A 142 1.97 0.73 14.70
N ALA A 143 2.77 1.65 15.24
CA ALA A 143 2.29 2.93 15.72
C ALA A 143 1.65 3.77 14.60
N ALA A 144 2.23 3.73 13.39
CA ALA A 144 1.65 4.38 12.21
C ALA A 144 0.34 3.71 11.77
N PHE A 145 0.25 2.38 11.86
CA PHE A 145 -0.98 1.65 11.57
C PHE A 145 -2.09 1.99 12.56
N ASP A 146 -1.77 2.11 13.86
CA ASP A 146 -2.73 2.50 14.89
C ASP A 146 -3.26 3.92 14.70
N LYS A 147 -2.40 4.86 14.30
CA LYS A 147 -2.82 6.20 13.87
C LYS A 147 -3.75 6.14 12.65
N PHE A 148 -3.48 5.24 11.69
CA PHE A 148 -4.30 5.07 10.50
C PHE A 148 -5.67 4.44 10.79
N ARG A 149 -5.76 3.48 11.72
CA ARG A 149 -7.04 2.89 12.14
C ARG A 149 -7.76 3.66 13.24
N ASN A 150 -7.34 4.87 13.58
CA ASN A 150 -7.97 5.61 14.68
C ASN A 150 -9.46 5.90 14.38
N PRO A 151 -10.32 6.03 15.41
CA PRO A 151 -11.77 6.19 15.22
C PRO A 151 -12.15 7.38 14.35
N ALA A 152 -11.43 8.51 14.48
CA ALA A 152 -11.67 9.70 13.66
C ALA A 152 -11.43 9.43 12.16
N THR A 153 -10.34 8.75 11.80
CA THR A 153 -10.02 8.38 10.41
C THR A 153 -11.04 7.38 9.87
N MET A 154 -11.43 6.40 10.69
CA MET A 154 -12.48 5.44 10.33
C MET A 154 -13.83 6.14 10.10
N GLN A 155 -14.18 7.13 10.93
CA GLN A 155 -15.43 7.87 10.80
C GLN A 155 -15.44 8.77 9.56
N CYS A 156 -14.35 9.50 9.27
CA CYS A 156 -14.21 10.26 8.02
C CYS A 156 -14.39 9.35 6.81
N PHE A 157 -13.74 8.19 6.82
CA PHE A 157 -13.81 7.22 5.74
C PHE A 157 -15.20 6.61 5.58
N ARG A 158 -15.88 6.30 6.71
CA ARG A 158 -17.25 5.77 6.74
C ARG A 158 -18.25 6.78 6.18
N GLY A 159 -18.22 8.02 6.67
CA GLY A 159 -19.09 9.10 6.17
C GLY A 159 -18.83 9.43 4.69
N TYR A 160 -17.61 9.22 4.21
CA TYR A 160 -17.30 9.29 2.80
C TYR A 160 -17.87 8.12 2.00
N CYS A 161 -17.85 6.88 2.51
CA CYS A 161 -18.35 5.73 1.76
C CYS A 161 -19.88 5.55 1.82
N GLU A 162 -20.55 6.09 2.83
CA GLU A 162 -21.99 5.91 3.08
C GLU A 162 -22.88 7.01 2.51
N ARG A 163 -22.31 8.12 2.01
CA ARG A 163 -23.05 9.14 1.26
C ARG A 163 -23.45 8.60 -0.13
N LEU A 164 -24.51 7.81 -0.15
CA LEU A 164 -25.31 7.49 -1.33
C LEU A 164 -26.41 8.56 -1.43
N THR A 165 -26.28 9.46 -2.39
CA THR A 165 -27.42 10.15 -3.02
C THR A 165 -27.92 9.27 -4.15
#